data_AF-A0AAE4QUA3-F1
#
_entry.id   AF-A0AAE4QUA3-F1
#
_cell.length_a   1.000
_cell.length_b   1.000
_cell.length_c   1.000
_cell.angle_alpha   90.00
_cell.angle_beta   90.00
_cell.angle_gamma   90.00
#
_symmetry.space_group_name_H-M   'P 1'
#
loop_
_entity.id
_entity.type
_entity.pdbx_description
1 polymer ?
#
loop_
_entity_poly.entity_id
_entity_poly.type
_entity_poly.pdbx_seq_one_letter_code
_entity_poly.pdbx_strand_id
1 'polypeptide(L)'
;MKDALSITGDGVAEIFKGFQLDVGAPPEFMDFRYAVTDHDNGEFWLDHCGALMDVEPMGDRLVTTMCHDIEDPTFPATALATNPLAVVEPIHRPPRAPEGRTPHCHWRVRIDPDGEPFPVPGPALESASSRIIDFRFDPPAPRDTTGEGPRDDYAGPLLTDLVFTEFTSAALIRITREVYLQMHLLAVGFHQSVRRRSDTETADRLLAYQATGIAGVAAGRIREVLGVGPDALGLAAVLDVHPLAGPTAYTGFSSEVSADGTELTVRWDTAADGFADDTWLPLLARDGLRPLAAAAQAVDPHWTVERVPTDGSHVEAVLRLGDEPATEGEEAAVTRISTGAAFTFGPTRTPLPITPV
;
A
#
# COMPACT_ATOMS: atom_id res chain seq x y z
N MET A 1 5.83 -1.08 11.45
CA MET A 1 4.82 0.00 11.61
C MET A 1 4.56 0.37 13.07
N LYS A 2 4.03 -0.53 13.92
CA LYS A 2 3.69 -0.21 15.34
C LYS A 2 4.86 0.40 16.11
N ASP A 3 6.01 -0.27 16.09
CA ASP A 3 7.22 0.20 16.77
C ASP A 3 7.71 1.54 16.20
N ALA A 4 7.65 1.70 14.87
CA ALA A 4 8.08 2.91 14.18
C ALA A 4 7.25 4.16 14.53
N LEU A 5 6.03 3.97 15.04
CA LEU A 5 5.11 5.05 15.41
C LEU A 5 4.65 4.97 16.85
N SER A 6 5.38 4.24 17.69
CA SER A 6 5.14 4.14 19.13
C SER A 6 3.69 3.75 19.48
N ILE A 7 3.10 2.86 18.68
CA ILE A 7 1.80 2.24 18.97
C ILE A 7 2.05 1.07 19.92
N THR A 8 2.05 1.39 21.21
CA THR A 8 2.31 0.43 22.29
C THR A 8 1.02 -0.05 22.93
N GLY A 9 0.97 -1.32 23.33
CA GLY A 9 -0.20 -1.95 23.93
C GLY A 9 -0.81 -3.03 23.04
N ASP A 10 -1.80 -3.72 23.60
CA ASP A 10 -2.48 -4.87 23.04
C ASP A 10 -4.01 -4.75 23.09
N GLY A 11 -4.55 -3.56 23.38
CA GLY A 11 -5.99 -3.30 23.43
C GLY A 11 -6.65 -3.09 22.06
N VAL A 12 -7.98 -2.96 22.06
CA VAL A 12 -8.75 -2.65 20.83
C VAL A 12 -8.36 -1.31 20.20
N ALA A 13 -7.97 -0.31 20.99
CA ALA A 13 -7.52 0.97 20.47
C ALA A 13 -6.25 0.82 19.62
N GLU A 14 -5.30 -0.02 20.05
CA GLU A 14 -4.06 -0.30 19.31
C GLU A 14 -4.32 -1.12 18.04
N ILE A 15 -5.30 -2.04 18.06
CA ILE A 15 -5.76 -2.74 16.85
C ILE A 15 -6.27 -1.72 15.82
N PHE A 16 -7.14 -0.79 16.24
CA PHE A 16 -7.71 0.22 15.36
C PHE A 16 -6.68 1.21 14.82
N LYS A 17 -5.67 1.59 15.62
CA LYS A 17 -4.53 2.37 15.11
C LYS A 17 -3.75 1.63 14.04
N GLY A 18 -3.60 0.31 14.19
CA GLY A 18 -3.04 -0.57 13.17
C GLY A 18 -3.84 -0.48 11.87
N PHE A 19 -5.16 -0.60 11.95
CA PHE A 19 -6.04 -0.47 10.77
C PHE A 19 -5.91 0.88 10.08
N GLN A 20 -5.81 2.00 10.81
CA GLN A 20 -5.68 3.33 10.18
C GLN A 20 -4.40 3.52 9.35
N LEU A 21 -3.39 2.66 9.54
CA LEU A 21 -2.11 2.69 8.84
C LEU A 21 -1.86 1.44 7.98
N ASP A 22 -2.88 0.62 7.79
CA ASP A 22 -2.86 -0.58 6.95
C ASP A 22 -3.12 -0.20 5.48
N VAL A 23 -2.36 -0.79 4.56
CA VAL A 23 -2.50 -0.55 3.12
C VAL A 23 -3.87 -0.97 2.56
N GLY A 24 -4.57 -1.88 3.23
CA GLY A 24 -5.95 -2.30 2.93
C GLY A 24 -7.03 -1.38 3.50
N ALA A 25 -6.66 -0.37 4.30
CA ALA A 25 -7.58 0.62 4.86
C ALA A 25 -7.17 2.06 4.51
N PRO A 26 -6.98 2.40 3.22
CA PRO A 26 -6.63 3.75 2.80
C PRO A 26 -7.65 4.78 3.33
N PRO A 27 -7.19 5.86 4.00
CA PRO A 27 -8.06 6.86 4.60
C PRO A 27 -9.06 7.46 3.62
N GLU A 28 -10.28 7.70 4.09
CA GLU A 28 -11.45 8.21 3.35
C GLU A 28 -11.97 7.32 2.20
N PHE A 29 -11.12 6.55 1.51
CA PHE A 29 -11.58 5.59 0.49
C PHE A 29 -12.31 4.39 1.12
N MET A 30 -11.77 3.86 2.21
CA MET A 30 -12.43 2.81 3.02
C MET A 30 -13.13 3.36 4.27
N ASP A 31 -13.12 4.68 4.49
CA ASP A 31 -13.76 5.44 5.59
C ASP A 31 -14.12 4.65 6.87
N PHE A 32 -13.11 4.04 7.49
CA PHE A 32 -13.25 3.33 8.76
C PHE A 32 -13.61 4.30 9.90
N ARG A 33 -14.57 3.88 10.71
CA ARG A 33 -15.01 4.53 11.94
C ARG A 33 -14.88 3.57 13.10
N TYR A 34 -14.71 4.13 14.30
CA TYR A 34 -14.39 3.36 15.49
C TYR A 34 -15.20 3.83 16.69
N ALA A 35 -15.56 2.88 17.53
CA ALA A 35 -16.01 3.11 18.90
C ALA A 35 -15.20 2.20 19.83
N VAL A 36 -14.70 2.75 20.94
CA VAL A 36 -13.98 1.99 21.96
C VAL A 36 -14.82 2.06 23.24
N THR A 37 -15.19 0.90 23.78
CA THR A 37 -15.95 0.81 25.04
C THR A 37 -14.99 0.72 26.21
N ASP A 38 -13.97 -0.13 26.12
CA ASP A 38 -12.91 -0.30 27.12
C ASP A 38 -11.64 -0.87 26.46
N HIS A 39 -10.69 -1.37 27.25
CA HIS A 39 -9.46 -1.97 26.74
C HIS A 39 -9.72 -3.17 25.81
N ASP A 40 -10.70 -3.99 26.16
CA ASP A 40 -10.95 -5.28 25.52
C ASP A 40 -12.07 -5.20 24.48
N ASN A 41 -12.94 -4.18 24.52
CA ASN A 41 -14.15 -4.12 23.72
C ASN A 41 -14.24 -2.87 22.86
N GLY A 42 -14.48 -3.06 21.57
CA GLY A 42 -14.71 -1.99 20.60
C GLY A 42 -15.48 -2.46 19.37
N GLU A 43 -15.82 -1.52 18.52
CA GLU A 43 -16.49 -1.76 17.26
C GLU A 43 -15.88 -0.87 16.17
N PHE A 44 -15.87 -1.37 14.94
CA PHE A 44 -15.57 -0.54 13.77
C PHE A 44 -16.61 -0.75 12.68
N TRP A 45 -16.82 0.27 11.86
CA TRP A 45 -17.70 0.20 10.71
C TRP A 45 -17.16 1.07 9.58
N LEU A 46 -17.62 0.82 8.36
CA LEU A 46 -17.22 1.60 7.20
C LEU A 46 -18.40 2.45 6.75
N ASP A 47 -18.29 3.77 6.92
CA ASP A 47 -19.29 4.71 6.40
C ASP A 47 -19.31 4.68 4.86
N HIS A 48 -18.16 4.37 4.27
CA HIS A 48 -17.97 4.13 2.85
C HIS A 48 -16.89 3.05 2.66
N CYS A 49 -17.06 2.16 1.69
CA CYS A 49 -16.07 1.13 1.34
C CYS A 49 -15.87 1.17 -0.17
N GLY A 50 -14.77 1.76 -0.62
CA GLY A 50 -14.49 1.90 -2.05
C GLY A 50 -14.34 0.56 -2.76
N ALA A 51 -13.74 -0.45 -2.10
CA ALA A 51 -13.65 -1.81 -2.64
C ALA A 51 -15.05 -2.42 -2.88
N LEU A 52 -16.01 -2.20 -1.98
CA LEU A 52 -17.40 -2.61 -2.19
C LEU A 52 -18.02 -1.85 -3.37
N MET A 53 -17.82 -0.55 -3.48
CA MET A 53 -18.38 0.25 -4.58
C MET A 53 -17.85 -0.18 -5.95
N ASP A 54 -16.62 -0.70 -6.01
CA ASP A 54 -16.07 -1.27 -7.23
C ASP A 54 -16.76 -2.59 -7.62
N VAL A 55 -17.05 -3.47 -6.65
CA VAL A 55 -17.56 -4.83 -6.94
C VAL A 55 -19.08 -4.98 -6.89
N GLU A 56 -19.80 -4.10 -6.20
CA GLU A 56 -21.26 -4.17 -6.07
C GLU A 56 -21.99 -4.12 -7.44
N PRO A 57 -21.60 -3.27 -8.40
CA PRO A 57 -22.17 -3.30 -9.75
C PRO A 57 -21.91 -4.61 -10.51
N MET A 58 -20.94 -5.42 -10.05
CA MET A 58 -20.60 -6.72 -10.64
C MET A 58 -21.44 -7.88 -10.07
N GLY A 59 -22.33 -7.58 -9.11
CA GLY A 59 -23.32 -8.50 -8.55
C GLY A 59 -22.87 -9.27 -7.31
N ASP A 60 -23.85 -9.86 -6.62
CA ASP A 60 -23.70 -10.47 -5.29
C ASP A 60 -22.55 -11.47 -5.17
N ARG A 61 -22.23 -12.20 -6.24
CA ARG A 61 -21.10 -13.16 -6.22
C ARG A 61 -19.77 -12.45 -5.95
N LEU A 62 -19.50 -11.34 -6.64
CA LEU A 62 -18.26 -10.59 -6.44
C LEU A 62 -18.27 -9.87 -5.09
N VAL A 63 -19.45 -9.40 -4.66
CA VAL A 63 -19.63 -8.84 -3.32
C VAL A 63 -19.30 -9.87 -2.24
N THR A 64 -19.78 -11.12 -2.37
CA THR A 64 -19.43 -12.20 -1.43
C THR A 64 -17.94 -12.49 -1.46
N THR A 65 -17.31 -12.54 -2.64
CA THR A 65 -15.86 -12.74 -2.72
C THR A 65 -15.07 -11.63 -2.01
N MET A 66 -15.46 -10.37 -2.19
CA MET A 66 -14.78 -9.26 -1.49
C MET A 66 -15.06 -9.27 0.02
N CYS A 67 -16.34 -9.27 0.41
CA CYS A 67 -16.72 -8.99 1.78
C CYS A 67 -16.73 -10.22 2.70
N HIS A 68 -16.70 -11.44 2.17
CA HIS A 68 -16.68 -12.68 2.96
C HIS A 68 -15.39 -13.46 2.71
N ASP A 69 -15.03 -13.70 1.45
CA ASP A 69 -13.86 -14.55 1.17
C ASP A 69 -12.53 -13.82 1.42
N ILE A 70 -12.50 -12.48 1.32
CA ILE A 70 -11.32 -11.64 1.59
C ILE A 70 -11.42 -10.99 2.99
N GLU A 71 -12.48 -10.22 3.28
CA GLU A 71 -12.52 -9.44 4.54
C GLU A 71 -12.66 -10.28 5.82
N ASP A 72 -13.44 -11.38 5.82
CA ASP A 72 -13.61 -12.22 7.03
C ASP A 72 -12.30 -12.81 7.56
N PRO A 73 -11.38 -13.33 6.73
CA PRO A 73 -10.08 -13.75 7.22
C PRO A 73 -9.11 -12.57 7.43
N THR A 74 -9.25 -11.47 6.68
CA THR A 74 -8.31 -10.34 6.76
C THR A 74 -8.41 -9.58 8.07
N PHE A 75 -9.59 -9.18 8.54
CA PHE A 75 -9.67 -8.37 9.76
C PHE A 75 -9.15 -9.07 11.02
N PRO A 76 -9.49 -10.35 11.29
CA PRO A 76 -8.86 -11.10 12.38
C PRO A 76 -7.34 -11.25 12.20
N ALA A 77 -6.86 -11.52 10.98
CA ALA A 77 -5.44 -11.66 10.71
C ALA A 77 -4.66 -10.35 10.93
N THR A 78 -5.26 -9.19 10.63
CA THR A 78 -4.65 -7.89 10.94
C THR A 78 -4.69 -7.59 12.44
N ALA A 79 -5.78 -7.96 13.14
CA ALA A 79 -5.88 -7.80 14.60
C ALA A 79 -4.86 -8.66 15.37
N LEU A 80 -4.56 -9.87 14.87
CA LEU A 80 -3.52 -10.77 15.39
C LEU A 80 -2.16 -10.08 15.56
N ALA A 81 -1.82 -9.12 14.68
CA ALA A 81 -0.56 -8.38 14.76
C ALA A 81 -0.44 -7.50 16.03
N THR A 82 -1.56 -7.25 16.71
CA THR A 82 -1.60 -6.52 17.98
C THR A 82 -1.94 -7.42 19.15
N ASN A 83 -2.95 -8.28 19.02
CA ASN A 83 -3.35 -9.18 20.09
C ASN A 83 -3.83 -10.53 19.51
N PRO A 84 -3.15 -11.64 19.83
CA PRO A 84 -3.57 -12.95 19.33
C PRO A 84 -4.89 -13.44 19.93
N LEU A 85 -5.35 -12.86 21.04
CA LEU A 85 -6.64 -13.18 21.66
C LEU A 85 -7.79 -12.30 21.15
N ALA A 86 -7.52 -11.45 20.15
CA ALA A 86 -8.55 -10.65 19.52
C ALA A 86 -9.50 -11.52 18.70
N VAL A 87 -10.79 -11.32 18.91
CA VAL A 87 -11.89 -11.91 18.17
C VAL A 87 -12.59 -10.79 17.41
N VAL A 88 -12.56 -10.86 16.07
CA VAL A 88 -13.18 -9.89 15.18
C VAL A 88 -14.36 -10.56 14.48
N GLU A 89 -15.56 -10.07 14.73
CA GLU A 89 -16.80 -10.70 14.27
C GLU A 89 -17.70 -9.69 13.55
N PRO A 90 -18.31 -10.06 12.41
CA PRO A 90 -19.26 -9.21 11.72
C PRO A 90 -20.53 -9.03 12.57
N ILE A 91 -20.99 -7.79 12.72
CA ILE A 91 -22.39 -7.51 13.07
C ILE A 91 -23.23 -7.58 11.80
N HIS A 92 -22.73 -6.97 10.72
CA HIS A 92 -23.21 -7.19 9.36
C HIS A 92 -22.15 -6.83 8.33
N ARG A 93 -22.34 -7.33 7.12
CA ARG A 93 -21.53 -7.02 5.95
C ARG A 93 -22.36 -7.21 4.67
N PRO A 94 -21.89 -6.70 3.51
CA PRO A 94 -22.59 -6.84 2.25
C PRO A 94 -22.84 -8.31 1.84
N PRO A 95 -23.79 -8.61 0.93
CA PRO A 95 -24.60 -7.67 0.14
C PRO A 95 -25.47 -6.74 0.99
N ARG A 96 -25.61 -5.49 0.54
CA ARG A 96 -26.38 -4.48 1.30
C ARG A 96 -27.87 -4.81 1.18
N ALA A 97 -28.41 -5.50 2.21
CA ALA A 97 -29.81 -5.88 2.31
C ALA A 97 -30.48 -5.24 3.55
N PRO A 98 -31.53 -4.41 3.39
CA PRO A 98 -32.06 -3.91 2.12
C PRO A 98 -31.03 -3.08 1.34
N GLU A 99 -31.23 -2.93 0.03
CA GLU A 99 -30.37 -2.11 -0.84
C GLU A 99 -30.14 -0.73 -0.21
N GLY A 100 -28.88 -0.27 -0.22
CA GLY A 100 -28.53 1.00 0.40
C GLY A 100 -28.22 0.91 1.90
N ARG A 101 -28.16 -0.27 2.52
CA ARG A 101 -27.81 -0.42 3.96
C ARG A 101 -26.50 0.30 4.28
N THR A 102 -26.54 1.14 5.32
CA THR A 102 -25.38 1.81 5.93
C THR A 102 -25.30 1.51 7.44
N PRO A 103 -24.10 1.49 8.05
CA PRO A 103 -22.79 1.52 7.38
C PRO A 103 -22.60 0.29 6.47
N HIS A 104 -21.65 0.34 5.52
CA HIS A 104 -21.48 -0.71 4.53
C HIS A 104 -21.20 -2.07 5.17
N CYS A 105 -20.30 -2.10 6.16
CA CYS A 105 -20.11 -3.22 7.09
C CYS A 105 -19.91 -2.68 8.51
N HIS A 106 -20.15 -3.52 9.51
CA HIS A 106 -20.02 -3.21 10.92
C HIS A 106 -19.54 -4.46 11.65
N TRP A 107 -18.53 -4.29 12.49
CA TRP A 107 -17.79 -5.36 13.12
C TRP A 107 -17.61 -5.07 14.61
N ARG A 108 -17.68 -6.13 15.40
CA ARG A 108 -17.29 -6.14 16.79
C ARG A 108 -15.87 -6.64 16.91
N VAL A 109 -15.08 -6.01 17.79
CA VAL A 109 -13.77 -6.49 18.20
C VAL A 109 -13.78 -6.66 19.71
N ARG A 110 -13.42 -7.86 20.17
CA ARG A 110 -13.25 -8.16 21.59
C ARG A 110 -11.93 -8.88 21.82
N ILE A 111 -11.30 -8.66 22.97
CA ILE A 111 -10.17 -9.47 23.43
C ILE A 111 -10.71 -10.48 24.43
N ASP A 112 -10.49 -11.76 24.15
CA ASP A 112 -10.95 -12.86 25.01
C ASP A 112 -9.78 -13.43 25.82
N PRO A 113 -9.56 -12.99 27.08
CA PRO A 113 -8.40 -13.40 27.86
C PRO A 113 -8.37 -14.91 28.17
N ASP A 114 -9.55 -15.56 28.17
CA ASP A 114 -9.71 -17.00 28.39
C ASP A 114 -9.84 -17.78 27.06
N GLY A 115 -9.75 -17.08 25.92
CA GLY A 115 -9.88 -17.65 24.59
C GLY A 115 -8.61 -18.33 24.09
N GLU A 116 -8.75 -19.07 22.99
CA GLU A 116 -7.62 -19.62 22.26
C GLU A 116 -7.03 -18.56 21.31
N PRO A 117 -5.70 -18.39 21.27
CA PRO A 117 -5.03 -17.54 20.31
C PRO A 117 -5.46 -17.82 18.86
N PHE A 118 -5.77 -16.76 18.10
CA PHE A 118 -6.03 -16.85 16.68
C PHE A 118 -4.79 -17.45 15.98
N PRO A 119 -4.96 -18.55 15.23
CA PRO A 119 -3.82 -19.23 14.63
C PRO A 119 -3.19 -18.34 13.55
N VAL A 120 -1.86 -18.30 13.52
CA VAL A 120 -1.13 -17.64 12.43
C VAL A 120 -1.56 -18.27 11.10
N PRO A 121 -2.09 -17.49 10.14
CA PRO A 121 -2.52 -18.03 8.86
C PRO A 121 -1.38 -18.73 8.13
N GLY A 122 -1.66 -19.88 7.52
CA GLY A 122 -0.66 -20.64 6.75
C GLY A 122 0.12 -19.79 5.73
N PRO A 123 -0.53 -18.94 4.91
CA PRO A 123 0.16 -18.03 4.00
C PRO A 123 1.14 -17.06 4.70
N ALA A 124 0.82 -16.60 5.91
CA ALA A 124 1.70 -15.71 6.67
C ALA A 124 2.98 -16.41 7.12
N LEU A 125 2.94 -17.73 7.37
CA LEU A 125 4.14 -18.52 7.68
C LEU A 125 5.10 -18.64 6.48
N GLU A 126 4.58 -18.67 5.26
CA GLU A 126 5.40 -18.67 4.04
C GLU A 126 6.02 -17.28 3.82
N SER A 127 5.21 -16.21 3.91
CA SER A 127 5.72 -14.85 3.78
C SER A 127 6.71 -14.47 4.91
N ALA A 128 6.69 -15.18 6.04
CA ALA A 128 7.65 -14.99 7.13
C ALA A 128 9.11 -15.28 6.73
N SER A 129 9.36 -16.02 5.64
CA SER A 129 10.74 -16.25 5.16
C SER A 129 11.31 -15.11 4.32
N SER A 130 10.49 -14.11 3.97
CA SER A 130 10.93 -12.97 3.17
C SER A 130 11.80 -12.00 3.99
N ARG A 131 12.85 -11.46 3.37
CA ARG A 131 13.77 -10.49 3.99
C ARG A 131 13.04 -9.23 4.46
N ILE A 132 11.95 -8.87 3.79
CA ILE A 132 11.10 -7.73 4.15
C ILE A 132 10.60 -7.77 5.61
N ILE A 133 10.44 -8.96 6.20
CA ILE A 133 9.90 -9.14 7.55
C ILE A 133 10.84 -8.58 8.62
N ASP A 134 12.14 -8.79 8.45
CA ASP A 134 13.19 -8.30 9.35
C ASP A 134 13.79 -6.96 8.90
N PHE A 135 13.29 -6.39 7.80
CA PHE A 135 13.78 -5.12 7.30
C PHE A 135 13.49 -4.00 8.28
N ARG A 136 14.50 -3.19 8.61
CA ARG A 136 14.40 -2.05 9.51
C ARG A 136 15.04 -0.83 8.87
N PHE A 137 14.41 0.31 9.07
CA PHE A 137 14.97 1.59 8.65
C PHE A 137 15.72 2.25 9.79
N ASP A 138 16.82 2.92 9.45
CA ASP A 138 17.36 3.94 10.33
C ASP A 138 16.33 5.06 10.51
N PRO A 139 16.15 5.56 11.75
CA PRO A 139 15.26 6.68 12.00
C PRO A 139 15.71 7.90 11.17
N PRO A 140 14.76 8.70 10.65
CA PRO A 140 15.12 9.96 9.99
C PRO A 140 15.99 10.82 10.91
N ALA A 141 17.01 11.46 10.35
CA ALA A 141 17.90 12.32 11.12
C ALA A 141 17.10 13.45 11.81
N PRO A 142 17.41 13.79 13.07
CA PRO A 142 16.77 14.92 13.75
C PRO A 142 16.96 16.22 12.94
N ARG A 143 15.91 17.02 12.86
CA ARG A 143 15.94 18.32 12.16
C ARG A 143 14.96 19.31 12.78
N ASP A 144 15.06 20.57 12.40
CA ASP A 144 14.09 21.59 12.76
C ASP A 144 12.71 21.23 12.17
N THR A 145 11.70 21.21 13.02
CA THR A 145 10.30 20.91 12.69
C THR A 145 9.40 22.15 12.78
N THR A 146 9.99 23.36 12.87
CA THR A 146 9.26 24.62 12.88
C THR A 146 8.38 24.73 11.64
N GLY A 147 7.07 24.90 11.85
CA GLY A 147 6.08 25.01 10.78
C GLY A 147 5.50 23.66 10.30
N GLU A 148 5.91 22.54 10.90
CA GLU A 148 5.34 21.21 10.65
C GLU A 148 4.22 20.88 11.64
N GLY A 149 3.57 19.74 11.43
CA GLY A 149 2.59 19.21 12.37
C GLY A 149 3.22 18.86 13.74
N PRO A 150 2.46 18.91 14.84
CA PRO A 150 3.00 18.73 16.19
C PRO A 150 3.28 17.27 16.58
N ARG A 151 2.91 16.28 15.76
CA ARG A 151 3.02 14.85 16.10
C ARG A 151 4.29 14.23 15.53
N ASP A 152 5.18 13.79 16.40
CA ASP A 152 6.38 13.04 16.01
C ASP A 152 6.15 11.53 15.87
N ASP A 153 5.02 11.01 16.30
CA ASP A 153 4.65 9.59 16.22
C ASP A 153 3.13 9.44 16.34
N TYR A 154 2.66 8.20 16.50
CA TYR A 154 1.25 7.91 16.79
C TYR A 154 1.03 7.39 18.22
N ALA A 155 1.84 7.85 19.19
CA ALA A 155 1.58 7.64 20.60
C ALA A 155 0.32 8.40 21.07
N GLY A 156 -0.26 7.98 22.19
CA GLY A 156 -1.44 8.62 22.78
C GLY A 156 -2.77 8.02 22.30
N PRO A 157 -3.86 8.79 22.19
CA PRO A 157 -5.19 8.24 21.88
C PRO A 157 -5.33 7.80 20.41
N LEU A 158 -6.26 6.87 20.16
CA LEU A 158 -6.82 6.64 18.82
C LEU A 158 -7.55 7.91 18.36
N LEU A 159 -7.46 8.25 17.07
CA LEU A 159 -8.11 9.43 16.48
C LEU A 159 -9.27 9.03 15.56
N THR A 160 -10.27 9.89 15.42
CA THR A 160 -11.39 9.68 14.46
C THR A 160 -10.94 9.65 13.01
N ASP A 161 -9.90 10.42 12.68
CA ASP A 161 -9.31 10.51 11.35
C ASP A 161 -7.79 10.71 11.50
N LEU A 162 -7.02 10.21 10.54
CA LEU A 162 -5.59 10.51 10.42
C LEU A 162 -5.38 11.69 9.48
N VAL A 163 -5.08 12.86 10.04
CA VAL A 163 -4.70 14.05 9.28
C VAL A 163 -3.19 14.10 9.15
N PHE A 164 -2.66 13.67 8.01
CA PHE A 164 -1.21 13.55 7.78
C PHE A 164 -0.43 14.86 8.00
N THR A 165 -1.04 16.02 7.76
CA THR A 165 -0.41 17.32 8.03
C THR A 165 -0.23 17.63 9.52
N GLU A 166 -0.81 16.85 10.43
CA GLU A 166 -0.51 16.95 11.88
C GLU A 166 0.78 16.24 12.28
N PHE A 167 1.38 15.45 11.38
CA PHE A 167 2.64 14.79 11.65
C PHE A 167 3.83 15.63 11.22
N THR A 168 4.95 15.49 11.92
CA THR A 168 6.22 15.99 11.42
C THR A 168 6.59 15.22 10.16
N SER A 169 7.44 15.83 9.34
CA SER A 169 8.03 15.18 8.18
C SER A 169 8.76 13.86 8.51
N ALA A 170 9.44 13.78 9.66
CA ALA A 170 10.08 12.55 10.14
C ALA A 170 9.01 11.48 10.43
N ALA A 171 7.90 11.88 11.07
CA ALA A 171 6.58 11.25 11.03
C ALA A 171 6.24 10.57 9.71
N LEU A 172 6.02 11.43 8.72
CA LEU A 172 5.54 11.07 7.40
C LEU A 172 6.50 10.17 6.63
N ILE A 173 7.82 10.39 6.77
CA ILE A 173 8.84 9.53 6.18
C ILE A 173 8.76 8.11 6.78
N ARG A 174 8.62 7.98 8.10
CA ARG A 174 8.45 6.67 8.76
C ARG A 174 7.18 5.97 8.28
N ILE A 175 6.05 6.68 8.27
CA ILE A 175 4.77 6.16 7.76
C ILE A 175 4.93 5.68 6.32
N THR A 176 5.47 6.52 5.43
CA THR A 176 5.62 6.22 4.01
C THR A 176 6.52 4.99 3.77
N ARG A 177 7.65 4.91 4.48
CA ARG A 177 8.57 3.76 4.41
C ARG A 177 7.89 2.45 4.78
N GLU A 178 7.12 2.47 5.87
CA GLU A 178 6.38 1.30 6.36
C GLU A 178 5.22 0.93 5.44
N VAL A 179 4.51 1.92 4.86
CA VAL A 179 3.48 1.68 3.84
C VAL A 179 4.08 1.03 2.59
N TYR A 180 5.27 1.46 2.14
CA TYR A 180 5.94 0.77 1.04
C TYR A 180 6.24 -0.69 1.38
N LEU A 181 6.76 -0.99 2.59
CA LEU A 181 7.00 -2.38 2.97
C LEU A 181 5.71 -3.21 2.94
N GLN A 182 4.58 -2.65 3.40
CA GLN A 182 3.28 -3.33 3.29
C GLN A 182 2.87 -3.59 1.84
N MET A 183 3.11 -2.66 0.91
CA MET A 183 2.83 -2.86 -0.52
C MET A 183 3.68 -3.97 -1.13
N HIS A 184 4.97 -4.04 -0.79
CA HIS A 184 5.83 -5.14 -1.23
C HIS A 184 5.42 -6.48 -0.60
N LEU A 185 5.06 -6.49 0.68
CA LEU A 185 4.55 -7.69 1.36
C LEU A 185 3.23 -8.19 0.73
N LEU A 186 2.37 -7.27 0.27
CA LEU A 186 1.17 -7.63 -0.49
C LEU A 186 1.53 -8.31 -1.82
N ALA A 187 2.56 -7.83 -2.52
CA ALA A 187 3.04 -8.47 -3.75
C ALA A 187 3.64 -9.85 -3.50
N VAL A 188 4.43 -10.02 -2.42
CA VAL A 188 4.93 -11.32 -1.96
C VAL A 188 3.77 -12.28 -1.71
N GLY A 189 2.81 -11.87 -0.88
CA GLY A 189 1.64 -12.67 -0.55
C GLY A 189 0.80 -13.03 -1.77
N PHE A 190 0.67 -12.09 -2.73
CA PHE A 190 0.00 -12.32 -4.01
C PHE A 190 0.72 -13.38 -4.86
N HIS A 191 2.02 -13.20 -5.12
CA HIS A 191 2.79 -14.13 -5.95
C HIS A 191 2.82 -15.54 -5.37
N GLN A 192 3.08 -15.67 -4.07
CA GLN A 192 3.03 -16.96 -3.36
C GLN A 192 1.63 -17.60 -3.46
N SER A 193 0.57 -16.80 -3.30
CA SER A 193 -0.82 -17.30 -3.42
C SER A 193 -1.17 -17.81 -4.82
N VAL A 194 -0.68 -17.14 -5.86
CA VAL A 194 -0.89 -17.55 -7.25
C VAL A 194 -0.06 -18.80 -7.55
N ARG A 195 1.21 -18.86 -7.14
CA ARG A 195 2.08 -20.04 -7.30
C ARG A 195 1.52 -21.30 -6.67
N ARG A 196 0.80 -21.20 -5.54
CA ARG A 196 0.11 -22.36 -4.95
C ARG A 196 -1.02 -22.92 -5.81
N ARG A 197 -1.48 -22.18 -6.82
CA ARG A 197 -2.66 -22.49 -7.65
C ARG A 197 -2.37 -22.53 -9.16
N SER A 198 -1.13 -22.23 -9.57
CA SER A 198 -0.70 -22.20 -10.97
C SER A 198 0.77 -22.62 -11.11
N ASP A 199 1.26 -22.70 -12.35
CA ASP A 199 2.69 -22.77 -12.61
C ASP A 199 3.40 -21.41 -12.39
N THR A 200 4.73 -21.46 -12.34
CA THR A 200 5.61 -20.29 -12.13
C THR A 200 5.47 -19.24 -13.23
N GLU A 201 5.32 -19.66 -14.48
CA GLU A 201 5.20 -18.74 -15.62
C GLU A 201 3.93 -17.89 -15.50
N THR A 202 2.81 -18.53 -15.16
CA THR A 202 1.53 -17.88 -14.90
C THR A 202 1.62 -16.94 -13.72
N ALA A 203 2.31 -17.33 -12.63
CA ALA A 203 2.48 -16.50 -11.47
C ALA A 203 3.35 -15.26 -11.75
N ASP A 204 4.49 -15.43 -12.41
CA ASP A 204 5.39 -14.33 -12.82
C ASP A 204 4.65 -13.36 -13.76
N ARG A 205 3.88 -13.89 -14.72
CA ARG A 205 3.06 -13.08 -15.63
C ARG A 205 2.01 -12.27 -14.88
N LEU A 206 1.28 -12.87 -13.93
CA LEU A 206 0.26 -12.18 -13.16
C LEU A 206 0.85 -11.14 -12.21
N LEU A 207 2.02 -11.41 -11.62
CA LEU A 207 2.74 -10.43 -10.81
C LEU A 207 3.21 -9.23 -11.66
N ALA A 208 3.77 -9.49 -12.84
CA ALA A 208 4.14 -8.43 -13.78
C ALA A 208 2.92 -7.61 -14.24
N TYR A 209 1.78 -8.28 -14.48
CA TYR A 209 0.53 -7.63 -14.87
C TYR A 209 0.04 -6.67 -13.77
N GLN A 210 -0.03 -7.15 -12.53
CA GLN A 210 -0.42 -6.35 -11.36
C GLN A 210 0.54 -5.17 -11.16
N ALA A 211 1.86 -5.42 -11.18
CA ALA A 211 2.87 -4.38 -11.01
C ALA A 211 2.77 -3.30 -12.10
N THR A 212 2.55 -3.70 -13.36
CA THR A 212 2.41 -2.77 -14.49
C THR A 212 1.20 -1.86 -14.34
N GLY A 213 0.04 -2.44 -14.00
CA GLY A 213 -1.19 -1.66 -13.84
C GLY A 213 -1.10 -0.67 -12.70
N ILE A 214 -0.58 -1.08 -11.53
CA ILE A 214 -0.40 -0.20 -10.38
C ILE A 214 0.62 0.89 -10.68
N ALA A 215 1.73 0.56 -11.36
CA ALA A 215 2.77 1.52 -11.66
C ALA A 215 2.29 2.67 -12.56
N GLY A 216 1.50 2.38 -13.60
CA GLY A 216 0.91 3.43 -14.43
C GLY A 216 -0.07 4.32 -13.67
N VAL A 217 -0.99 3.74 -12.90
CA VAL A 217 -2.00 4.53 -12.17
C VAL A 217 -1.36 5.36 -11.05
N ALA A 218 -0.45 4.79 -10.27
CA ALA A 218 0.21 5.48 -9.18
C ALA A 218 1.09 6.65 -9.69
N ALA A 219 1.88 6.43 -10.75
CA ALA A 219 2.71 7.49 -11.32
C ALA A 219 1.90 8.69 -11.83
N GLY A 220 0.78 8.45 -12.52
CA GLY A 220 -0.12 9.53 -12.96
C GLY A 220 -0.66 10.35 -11.79
N ARG A 221 -1.12 9.68 -10.73
CA ARG A 221 -1.62 10.35 -9.51
C ARG A 221 -0.52 11.12 -8.77
N ILE A 222 0.68 10.54 -8.66
CA ILE A 222 1.83 11.19 -8.03
C ILE A 222 2.22 12.45 -8.81
N ARG A 223 2.29 12.37 -10.14
CA ARG A 223 2.56 13.54 -11.00
C ARG A 223 1.58 14.68 -10.74
N GLU A 224 0.28 14.36 -10.72
CA GLU A 224 -0.77 15.35 -10.48
C GLU A 224 -0.62 16.02 -9.10
N VAL A 225 -0.33 15.25 -8.05
CA VAL A 225 -0.14 15.76 -6.70
C VAL A 225 1.13 16.60 -6.57
N LEU A 226 2.23 16.19 -7.20
CA LEU A 226 3.49 16.94 -7.17
C LEU A 226 3.46 18.19 -8.07
N GLY A 227 2.56 18.25 -9.05
CA GLY A 227 2.48 19.36 -10.00
C GLY A 227 3.71 19.50 -10.90
N VAL A 228 4.41 18.38 -11.16
CA VAL A 228 5.65 18.35 -11.94
C VAL A 228 5.42 18.32 -13.44
N GLY A 229 6.40 18.81 -14.20
CA GLY A 229 6.39 18.78 -15.66
C GLY A 229 6.52 17.36 -16.22
N PRO A 230 6.23 17.18 -17.53
CA PRO A 230 6.40 15.90 -18.22
C PRO A 230 7.87 15.59 -18.60
N ASP A 231 8.84 16.36 -18.11
CA ASP A 231 10.26 16.28 -18.44
C ASP A 231 11.04 15.29 -17.55
N ALA A 232 12.34 15.11 -17.82
CA ALA A 232 13.18 14.15 -17.11
C ALA A 232 13.25 14.42 -15.59
N LEU A 233 13.23 15.70 -15.19
CA LEU A 233 13.21 16.11 -13.78
C LEU A 233 11.89 15.75 -13.12
N GLY A 234 10.77 16.00 -13.81
CA GLY A 234 9.44 15.63 -13.34
C GLY A 234 9.26 14.12 -13.23
N LEU A 235 9.75 13.36 -14.21
CA LEU A 235 9.74 11.89 -14.15
C LEU A 235 10.60 11.36 -12.99
N ALA A 236 11.80 11.91 -12.79
CA ALA A 236 12.65 11.54 -11.66
C ALA A 236 11.93 11.80 -10.32
N ALA A 237 11.33 12.98 -10.15
CA ALA A 237 10.58 13.34 -8.96
C ALA A 237 9.38 12.40 -8.70
N VAL A 238 8.70 11.96 -9.75
CA VAL A 238 7.62 10.96 -9.63
C VAL A 238 8.18 9.63 -9.17
N LEU A 239 9.24 9.12 -9.80
CA LEU A 239 9.83 7.82 -9.47
C LEU A 239 10.45 7.79 -8.07
N ASP A 240 11.03 8.89 -7.60
CA ASP A 240 11.65 8.98 -6.27
C ASP A 240 10.65 8.74 -5.11
N VAL A 241 9.35 8.96 -5.35
CA VAL A 241 8.27 8.68 -4.40
C VAL A 241 7.28 7.62 -4.89
N HIS A 242 7.68 6.82 -5.88
CA HIS A 242 6.83 5.79 -6.46
C HIS A 242 7.04 4.44 -5.75
N PRO A 243 5.99 3.65 -5.42
CA PRO A 243 6.13 2.35 -4.75
C PRO A 243 7.00 1.31 -5.47
N LEU A 244 7.08 1.39 -6.80
CA LEU A 244 7.99 0.56 -7.61
C LEU A 244 9.48 0.79 -7.27
N ALA A 245 9.82 2.00 -6.83
CA ALA A 245 11.16 2.44 -6.47
C ALA A 245 11.37 2.54 -4.96
N GLY A 246 10.33 2.89 -4.20
CA GLY A 246 10.37 3.01 -2.75
C GLY A 246 10.15 1.67 -2.02
N PRO A 247 10.72 1.51 -0.81
CA PRO A 247 11.74 2.37 -0.22
C PRO A 247 13.12 2.01 -0.79
N THR A 248 13.91 3.01 -1.18
CA THR A 248 15.21 2.81 -1.87
C THR A 248 16.18 1.90 -1.10
N ALA A 249 16.16 1.93 0.23
CA ALA A 249 16.98 1.05 1.07
C ALA A 249 16.66 -0.44 0.91
N TYR A 250 15.41 -0.78 0.56
CA TYR A 250 14.96 -2.16 0.34
C TYR A 250 15.03 -2.55 -1.14
N THR A 251 14.72 -1.62 -2.05
CA THR A 251 14.66 -1.87 -3.50
C THR A 251 16.02 -1.70 -4.21
N GLY A 252 16.96 -0.96 -3.61
CA GLY A 252 18.22 -0.58 -4.25
C GLY A 252 18.06 0.48 -5.35
N PHE A 253 16.92 1.18 -5.41
CA PHE A 253 16.64 2.16 -6.47
C PHE A 253 17.49 3.42 -6.36
N SER A 254 17.94 3.92 -7.51
CA SER A 254 18.51 5.26 -7.69
C SER A 254 18.18 5.81 -9.08
N SER A 255 18.23 7.14 -9.21
CA SER A 255 17.90 7.86 -10.43
C SER A 255 18.90 9.00 -10.67
N GLU A 256 19.21 9.29 -11.93
CA GLU A 256 20.11 10.38 -12.33
C GLU A 256 19.64 11.02 -13.64
N VAL A 257 19.40 12.33 -13.60
CA VAL A 257 19.04 13.12 -14.79
C VAL A 257 20.32 13.62 -15.46
N SER A 258 20.38 13.52 -16.80
CA SER A 258 21.52 14.01 -17.58
C SER A 258 21.72 15.52 -17.41
N ALA A 259 22.96 15.99 -17.63
CA ALA A 259 23.31 17.40 -17.43
C ALA A 259 22.53 18.39 -18.32
N ASP A 260 22.05 17.93 -19.49
CA ASP A 260 21.18 18.68 -20.40
C ASP A 260 19.68 18.48 -20.14
N GLY A 261 19.31 17.63 -19.16
CA GLY A 261 17.93 17.41 -18.74
C GLY A 261 17.09 16.59 -19.71
N THR A 262 17.69 15.94 -20.70
CA THR A 262 16.95 15.20 -21.75
C THR A 262 16.81 13.71 -21.47
N GLU A 263 17.63 13.15 -20.59
CA GLU A 263 17.63 11.72 -20.27
C GLU A 263 17.51 11.49 -18.77
N LEU A 264 16.82 10.43 -18.40
CA LEU A 264 16.79 9.91 -17.05
C LEU A 264 17.38 8.50 -17.05
N THR A 265 18.44 8.28 -16.27
CA THR A 265 18.97 6.94 -16.00
C THR A 265 18.45 6.46 -14.67
N VAL A 266 17.92 5.24 -14.62
CA VAL A 266 17.47 4.59 -13.40
C VAL A 266 18.21 3.29 -13.17
N ARG A 267 18.46 2.97 -11.91
CA ARG A 267 19.20 1.79 -11.49
C ARG A 267 18.53 1.11 -10.30
N TRP A 268 18.57 -0.21 -10.27
CA TRP A 268 18.27 -1.01 -9.08
C TRP A 268 19.45 -1.94 -8.80
N ASP A 269 20.05 -1.82 -7.61
CA ASP A 269 21.08 -2.75 -7.13
C ASP A 269 20.46 -4.13 -6.87
N THR A 270 20.92 -5.17 -7.58
CA THR A 270 20.37 -6.53 -7.44
C THR A 270 20.80 -7.20 -6.13
N ALA A 271 21.75 -6.62 -5.39
CA ALA A 271 22.11 -7.08 -4.05
C ALA A 271 21.14 -6.61 -2.96
N ALA A 272 20.22 -5.68 -3.27
CA ALA A 272 19.23 -5.20 -2.32
C ALA A 272 18.23 -6.30 -1.91
N ASP A 273 17.71 -6.22 -0.68
CA ASP A 273 16.87 -7.27 -0.10
C ASP A 273 15.62 -7.59 -0.92
N GLY A 274 15.04 -6.59 -1.60
CA GLY A 274 13.86 -6.77 -2.42
C GLY A 274 14.04 -7.71 -3.62
N PHE A 275 15.28 -7.95 -4.08
CA PHE A 275 15.58 -8.95 -5.11
C PHE A 275 15.67 -10.38 -4.58
N ALA A 276 15.73 -10.57 -3.26
CA ALA A 276 15.71 -11.89 -2.63
C ALA A 276 14.28 -12.37 -2.29
N ASP A 277 13.30 -11.47 -2.36
CA ASP A 277 11.90 -11.74 -2.05
C ASP A 277 11.08 -12.01 -3.31
N ASP A 278 9.91 -12.64 -3.15
CA ASP A 278 8.93 -12.95 -4.21
C ASP A 278 8.18 -11.67 -4.69
N THR A 279 8.92 -10.61 -4.98
CA THR A 279 8.40 -9.31 -5.46
C THR A 279 8.50 -9.19 -6.99
N TRP A 280 8.11 -8.04 -7.54
CA TRP A 280 8.31 -7.74 -8.96
C TRP A 280 9.78 -7.41 -9.30
N LEU A 281 10.64 -7.13 -8.31
CA LEU A 281 12.03 -6.71 -8.56
C LEU A 281 12.87 -7.78 -9.29
N PRO A 282 12.81 -9.08 -8.90
CA PRO A 282 13.43 -10.14 -9.70
C PRO A 282 12.96 -10.22 -11.15
N LEU A 283 11.70 -9.84 -11.43
CA LEU A 283 11.19 -9.78 -12.80
C LEU A 283 11.81 -8.62 -13.58
N LEU A 284 12.09 -7.49 -12.93
CA LEU A 284 12.87 -6.41 -13.54
C LEU A 284 14.26 -6.90 -13.96
N ALA A 285 14.93 -7.77 -13.20
CA ALA A 285 16.23 -8.32 -13.61
C ALA A 285 16.17 -9.20 -14.86
N ARG A 286 15.02 -9.83 -15.14
CA ARG A 286 14.78 -10.78 -16.25
C ARG A 286 14.07 -10.11 -17.44
N ASP A 287 14.46 -8.89 -17.77
CA ASP A 287 13.92 -8.05 -18.86
C ASP A 287 12.49 -7.50 -18.66
N GLY A 288 11.93 -7.61 -17.45
CA GLY A 288 10.59 -7.13 -17.12
C GLY A 288 10.44 -5.62 -16.93
N LEU A 289 10.90 -4.76 -17.85
CA LEU A 289 10.82 -3.30 -17.72
C LEU A 289 9.43 -2.68 -17.97
N ARG A 290 8.40 -3.51 -18.19
CA ARG A 290 7.04 -3.05 -18.50
C ARG A 290 6.43 -2.17 -17.39
N PRO A 291 6.58 -2.49 -16.08
CA PRO A 291 6.11 -1.60 -15.02
C PRO A 291 6.79 -0.23 -15.00
N LEU A 292 8.09 -0.15 -15.28
CA LEU A 292 8.81 1.12 -15.41
C LEU A 292 8.29 1.93 -16.61
N ALA A 293 8.08 1.28 -17.75
CA ALA A 293 7.52 1.93 -18.93
C ALA A 293 6.11 2.49 -18.66
N ALA A 294 5.25 1.72 -17.98
CA ALA A 294 3.91 2.17 -17.62
C ALA A 294 3.94 3.39 -16.68
N ALA A 295 4.82 3.39 -15.67
CA ALA A 295 5.00 4.53 -14.78
C ALA A 295 5.46 5.78 -15.55
N ALA A 296 6.47 5.64 -16.41
CA ALA A 296 6.97 6.76 -17.21
C ALA A 296 5.92 7.29 -18.19
N GLN A 297 5.19 6.40 -18.86
CA GLN A 297 4.16 6.76 -19.83
C GLN A 297 2.93 7.42 -19.21
N ALA A 298 2.67 7.18 -17.93
CA ALA A 298 1.67 7.91 -17.17
C ALA A 298 2.10 9.35 -16.82
N VAL A 299 3.40 9.65 -16.86
CA VAL A 299 3.92 11.02 -16.72
C VAL A 299 3.84 11.76 -18.05
N ASP A 300 4.30 11.11 -19.12
CA ASP A 300 4.10 11.55 -20.51
C ASP A 300 4.11 10.33 -21.45
N PRO A 301 3.13 10.17 -22.35
CA PRO A 301 3.05 9.00 -23.21
C PRO A 301 4.25 8.83 -24.16
N HIS A 302 5.07 9.85 -24.38
CA HIS A 302 6.25 9.77 -25.26
C HIS A 302 7.49 9.19 -24.57
N TRP A 303 7.44 8.89 -23.27
CA TRP A 303 8.57 8.24 -22.60
C TRP A 303 8.83 6.84 -23.18
N THR A 304 10.06 6.67 -23.65
CA THR A 304 10.63 5.39 -24.06
C THR A 304 11.57 4.88 -22.97
N VAL A 305 11.71 3.56 -22.86
CA VAL A 305 12.57 2.91 -21.87
C VAL A 305 13.50 1.95 -22.60
N GLU A 306 14.80 2.16 -22.47
CA GLU A 306 15.84 1.34 -23.06
C GLU A 306 16.65 0.65 -21.96
N ARG A 307 16.74 -0.69 -22.02
CA ARG A 307 17.61 -1.45 -21.10
C ARG A 307 19.07 -1.24 -21.46
N VAL A 308 19.89 -0.96 -20.45
CA VAL A 308 21.35 -0.95 -20.60
C VAL A 308 21.88 -2.35 -20.22
N PRO A 309 22.73 -2.98 -21.07
CA PRO A 309 23.39 -4.22 -20.70
C PRO A 309 24.33 -4.03 -19.49
N THR A 310 24.19 -4.87 -18.48
CA THR A 310 25.03 -4.87 -17.27
C THR A 310 25.64 -6.25 -17.04
N ASP A 311 26.53 -6.37 -16.04
CA ASP A 311 27.08 -7.65 -15.58
C ASP A 311 26.15 -8.43 -14.64
N GLY A 312 24.92 -7.93 -14.43
CA GLY A 312 23.93 -8.49 -13.51
C GLY A 312 23.99 -7.94 -12.08
N SER A 313 24.98 -7.10 -11.74
CA SER A 313 25.07 -6.44 -10.42
C SER A 313 23.94 -5.42 -10.17
N HIS A 314 23.34 -4.92 -11.24
CA HIS A 314 22.23 -3.98 -11.17
C HIS A 314 21.37 -4.10 -12.43
N VAL A 315 20.11 -3.69 -12.32
CA VAL A 315 19.25 -3.37 -13.46
C VAL A 315 19.47 -1.91 -13.82
N GLU A 316 19.72 -1.60 -15.09
CA GLU A 316 19.84 -0.22 -15.57
C GLU A 316 18.93 0.01 -16.79
N ALA A 317 18.26 1.16 -16.80
CA ALA A 317 17.50 1.62 -17.95
C ALA A 317 17.68 3.14 -18.15
N VAL A 318 17.67 3.56 -19.41
CA VAL A 318 17.66 4.96 -19.80
C VAL A 318 16.31 5.30 -20.41
N LEU A 319 15.75 6.41 -19.95
CA LEU A 319 14.46 6.93 -20.40
C LEU A 319 14.68 8.21 -21.20
N ARG A 320 14.03 8.29 -22.36
CA ARG A 320 14.08 9.44 -23.28
C ARG A 320 12.70 9.69 -23.89
N LEU A 321 12.39 10.95 -24.18
CA LEU A 321 11.21 11.29 -24.97
C LEU A 321 11.42 10.85 -26.43
N GLY A 322 10.50 10.05 -26.94
CA GLY A 322 10.41 9.69 -28.35
C GLY A 322 9.43 10.58 -29.11
N ASP A 323 9.30 10.34 -30.41
CA ASP A 323 8.42 11.12 -31.30
C ASP A 323 6.95 10.66 -31.24
N GLU A 324 6.71 9.39 -30.92
CA GLU A 324 5.39 8.76 -30.97
C GLU A 324 4.86 8.47 -29.57
N PRO A 325 3.60 8.82 -29.25
CA PRO A 325 3.01 8.51 -27.97
C PRO A 325 2.71 7.01 -27.86
N ALA A 326 3.05 6.42 -26.71
CA ALA A 326 2.67 5.05 -26.38
C ALA A 326 1.15 4.92 -26.21
N THR A 327 0.62 3.78 -26.62
CA THR A 327 -0.76 3.39 -26.29
C THR A 327 -0.80 2.88 -24.85
N GLU A 328 -1.83 3.29 -24.09
CA GLU A 328 -2.04 2.78 -22.74
C GLU A 328 -2.15 1.24 -22.74
N GLY A 329 -1.42 0.59 -21.83
CA GLY A 329 -1.48 -0.86 -21.66
C GLY A 329 -2.79 -1.31 -21.03
N GLU A 330 -3.23 -2.53 -21.37
CA GLU A 330 -4.44 -3.12 -20.81
C GLU A 330 -4.37 -3.24 -19.27
N GLU A 331 -3.17 -3.41 -18.72
CA GLU A 331 -2.94 -3.55 -17.28
C GLU A 331 -3.35 -2.28 -16.53
N ALA A 332 -2.95 -1.11 -17.05
CA ALA A 332 -3.32 0.18 -16.48
C ALA A 332 -4.81 0.46 -16.67
N ALA A 333 -5.36 0.15 -17.85
CA ALA A 333 -6.78 0.30 -18.13
C ALA A 333 -7.66 -0.52 -17.16
N VAL A 334 -7.27 -1.76 -16.86
CA VAL A 334 -7.96 -2.61 -15.87
C VAL A 334 -7.85 -2.02 -14.47
N THR A 335 -6.68 -1.54 -14.06
CA THR A 335 -6.51 -0.89 -12.74
C THR A 335 -7.38 0.36 -12.60
N ARG A 336 -7.60 1.12 -13.68
CA ARG A 336 -8.48 2.30 -13.70
C ARG A 336 -9.97 2.01 -13.57
N ILE A 337 -10.39 0.74 -13.66
CA ILE A 337 -11.78 0.36 -13.37
C ILE A 337 -12.12 0.63 -11.90
N SER A 338 -11.13 0.52 -11.01
CA SER A 338 -11.32 0.88 -9.61
C SER A 338 -11.61 2.37 -9.46
N THR A 339 -12.64 2.71 -8.69
CA THR A 339 -12.94 4.08 -8.29
C THR A 339 -11.79 4.73 -7.50
N GLY A 340 -10.91 3.92 -6.91
CA GLY A 340 -9.68 4.37 -6.25
C GLY A 340 -8.72 5.10 -7.20
N ALA A 341 -8.71 4.76 -8.49
CA ALA A 341 -7.82 5.38 -9.48
C ALA A 341 -8.10 6.87 -9.70
N ALA A 342 -9.35 7.30 -9.50
CA ALA A 342 -9.79 8.69 -9.61
C ALA A 342 -10.20 9.30 -8.26
N PHE A 343 -9.92 8.61 -7.14
CA PHE A 343 -10.30 9.08 -5.82
C PHE A 343 -9.67 10.43 -5.48
N THR A 344 -10.43 11.31 -4.84
CA THR A 344 -9.97 12.60 -4.32
C THR A 344 -10.39 12.71 -2.87
N PHE A 345 -9.50 13.23 -2.03
CA PHE A 345 -9.80 13.47 -0.62
C PHE A 345 -10.87 14.54 -0.46
N GLY A 346 -11.76 14.35 0.51
CA GLY A 346 -12.76 15.32 0.90
C GLY A 346 -12.16 16.51 1.65
N PRO A 347 -13.02 17.41 2.15
CA PRO A 347 -12.59 18.47 3.06
C PRO A 347 -11.89 17.89 4.29
N THR A 348 -10.80 18.53 4.72
CA THR A 348 -10.06 18.12 5.92
C THR A 348 -10.99 18.05 7.13
N ARG A 349 -11.00 16.87 7.78
CA ARG A 349 -11.77 16.61 9.00
C ARG A 349 -10.92 16.96 10.22
N THR A 350 -11.56 17.35 11.32
CA THR A 350 -10.86 17.58 12.59
C THR A 350 -10.64 16.25 13.30
N PRO A 351 -9.38 15.85 13.57
CA PRO A 351 -9.11 14.57 14.23
C PRO A 351 -9.41 14.72 15.73
N LEU A 352 -10.38 13.96 16.21
CA LEU A 352 -10.77 13.96 17.62
C LEU A 352 -10.25 12.68 18.31
N PRO A 353 -9.72 12.77 19.54
CA PRO A 353 -9.43 11.59 20.34
C PRO A 353 -10.68 10.74 20.57
N ILE A 354 -10.58 9.44 20.32
CA ILE A 354 -11.57 8.45 20.72
C ILE A 354 -11.18 7.95 22.11
N THR A 355 -12.02 8.22 23.10
CA THR A 355 -11.86 7.73 24.47
C THR A 355 -12.93 6.69 24.78
N PRO A 356 -12.64 5.71 25.65
CA PRO A 356 -13.65 4.80 26.20
C PRO A 356 -14.90 5.57 26.66
N VAL A 357 -16.08 5.08 26.28
CA VAL A 357 -17.38 5.72 26.58
C VAL A 357 -17.86 5.48 28.00
#